data_AF-A0A031WG92-F1
#
_entry.id   AF-A0A031WG92-F1
#
_cell.length_a   1.000
_cell.length_b   1.000
_cell.length_c   1.000
_cell.angle_alpha   90.00
_cell.angle_beta   90.00
_cell.angle_gamma   90.00
#
_symmetry.space_group_name_H-M   'P 1'
#
loop_
_entity.id
_entity.type
_entity.pdbx_description
1 polymer ?
#
loop_
_entity_poly.entity_id
_entity_poly.type
_entity_poly.pdbx_seq_one_letter_code
_entity_poly.pdbx_strand_id
1 'polypeptide(L)'
;MNQMYIVSFNSTHHAIRSEKLFGENSLKVMALPTPREITASCGISIKFSFEDMEKIKTILVENNVDIKGIYCISKLENGSKEVEKLD
;
A
#
# COMPACT_ATOMS: atom_id res chain seq x y z
N MET A 1 -17.89 6.28 -4.72
CA MET A 1 -16.63 6.71 -4.07
C MET A 1 -15.52 5.79 -4.56
N ASN A 2 -14.42 6.34 -5.10
CA ASN A 2 -13.31 5.53 -5.59
C ASN A 2 -12.11 5.76 -4.67
N GLN A 3 -11.98 4.91 -3.66
CA GLN A 3 -10.88 4.95 -2.69
C GLN A 3 -9.85 3.89 -3.05
N MET A 4 -8.58 4.25 -2.97
CA MET A 4 -7.47 3.37 -3.28
C MET A 4 -6.53 3.31 -2.09
N TYR A 5 -6.36 2.10 -1.55
CA TYR A 5 -5.47 1.85 -0.42
C TYR A 5 -4.13 1.38 -0.94
N ILE A 6 -3.06 2.02 -0.48
CA ILE A 6 -1.70 1.60 -0.79
C ILE A 6 -0.86 1.55 0.48
N VAL A 7 0.08 0.61 0.51
CA VAL A 7 1.13 0.56 1.52
C VAL A 7 2.43 1.01 0.87
N SER A 8 3.10 1.95 1.52
CA SER A 8 4.40 2.44 1.10
C SER A 8 5.49 1.80 1.94
N PHE A 9 6.63 1.53 1.32
CA PHE A 9 7.75 0.83 1.96
C PHE A 9 8.97 1.73 2.11
N ASN A 10 9.75 1.50 3.17
CA ASN A 10 11.03 2.16 3.37
C ASN A 10 12.17 1.55 2.54
N SER A 11 11.95 0.39 1.90
CA SER A 11 12.90 -0.25 0.98
C SER A 11 12.19 -0.98 -0.15
N THR A 12 12.76 -0.95 -1.35
CA THR A 12 12.29 -1.73 -2.50
C THR A 12 12.30 -3.24 -2.22
N HIS A 13 13.24 -3.72 -1.41
CA HIS A 13 13.31 -5.13 -1.02
C HIS A 13 12.10 -5.55 -0.20
N HIS A 14 11.63 -4.70 0.72
CA HIS A 14 10.42 -4.95 1.50
C HIS A 14 9.18 -4.97 0.61
N ALA A 15 9.06 -4.05 -0.34
CA ALA A 15 7.95 -4.03 -1.29
C ALA A 15 7.89 -5.34 -2.10
N ILE A 16 8.98 -5.74 -2.76
CA ILE A 16 9.01 -6.96 -3.57
C ILE A 16 8.71 -8.22 -2.73
N ARG A 17 9.26 -8.28 -1.51
CA ARG A 17 9.01 -9.39 -0.59
C ARG A 17 7.54 -9.45 -0.18
N SER A 18 6.95 -8.32 0.20
CA SER A 18 5.54 -8.22 0.56
C SER A 18 4.62 -8.60 -0.59
N GLU A 19 4.91 -8.15 -1.80
CA GLU A 19 4.14 -8.53 -3.00
C GLU A 19 4.04 -10.04 -3.15
N LYS A 20 5.18 -10.74 -3.02
CA LYS A 20 5.22 -12.20 -3.05
C LYS A 20 4.42 -12.82 -1.91
N LEU A 21 4.64 -12.37 -0.68
CA LEU A 21 3.91 -12.88 0.50
C LEU A 21 2.40 -12.74 0.33
N PHE A 22 1.95 -11.60 -0.18
CA PHE A 22 0.54 -11.36 -0.43
C PHE A 22 -0.01 -12.27 -1.54
N GLY A 23 0.74 -12.45 -2.63
CA GLY A 23 0.38 -13.38 -3.71
C GLY A 23 0.29 -14.83 -3.23
N GLU A 24 1.21 -15.27 -2.37
CA GLU A 24 1.16 -16.61 -1.74
C GLU A 24 -0.06 -16.79 -0.85
N ASN A 25 -0.53 -15.71 -0.21
CA ASN A 25 -1.75 -15.69 0.60
C ASN A 25 -3.04 -15.47 -0.21
N SER A 26 -2.96 -15.57 -1.55
CA SER A 26 -4.09 -15.35 -2.47
C SER A 26 -4.76 -13.96 -2.30
N LEU A 27 -4.00 -12.95 -1.87
CA LEU A 27 -4.47 -11.58 -1.74
C LEU A 27 -4.40 -10.87 -3.09
N LYS A 28 -5.41 -10.05 -3.39
CA LYS A 28 -5.43 -9.22 -4.60
C LYS A 28 -4.62 -7.95 -4.36
N VAL A 29 -3.31 -8.08 -4.50
CA VAL A 29 -2.38 -6.96 -4.42
C VAL A 29 -1.77 -6.64 -5.77
N MET A 30 -1.34 -5.39 -5.93
CA MET A 30 -0.69 -4.94 -7.15
C MET A 30 0.40 -3.94 -6.77
N ALA A 31 1.66 -4.22 -7.07
CA ALA A 31 2.69 -3.20 -6.97
C ALA A 31 2.54 -2.18 -8.08
N LEU A 32 2.72 -0.91 -7.71
CA LEU A 32 2.76 0.21 -8.61
C LEU A 32 3.85 1.19 -8.18
N PRO A 33 4.34 2.03 -9.10
CA PRO A 33 5.12 3.19 -8.69
C PRO A 33 4.30 4.04 -7.72
N THR A 34 4.96 4.52 -6.68
CA THR A 34 4.32 5.38 -5.68
C THR A 34 3.77 6.62 -6.39
N PRO A 35 2.48 6.94 -6.21
CA PRO A 35 1.90 8.16 -6.76
C PRO A 35 2.69 9.38 -6.30
N ARG A 36 2.85 10.39 -7.17
CA ARG A 36 3.55 11.65 -6.82
C ARG A 36 2.95 12.36 -5.60
N GLU A 37 1.68 12.12 -5.31
CA GLU A 37 0.99 12.67 -4.14
C GLU A 37 1.49 12.06 -2.82
N ILE A 38 2.16 10.89 -2.85
CA ILE A 38 2.73 10.23 -1.67
C ILE A 38 4.24 10.38 -1.71
N THR A 39 4.80 11.01 -0.69
CA THR A 39 6.24 11.20 -0.54
C THR A 39 6.90 9.89 -0.08
N ALA A 40 7.06 8.90 -0.97
CA ALA A 40 7.75 7.64 -0.65
C ALA A 40 9.26 7.73 -0.84
N SER A 41 10.02 7.04 0.02
CA SER A 41 11.48 7.01 -0.06
C SER A 41 11.99 6.08 -1.18
N CYS A 42 11.23 5.03 -1.52
CA CYS A 42 11.67 3.96 -2.41
C CYS A 42 10.90 3.83 -3.73
N GLY A 43 9.96 4.74 -3.99
CA GLY A 43 9.28 4.83 -5.29
C GLY A 43 8.33 3.68 -5.63
N ILE A 44 8.21 2.62 -4.82
CA ILE A 44 7.28 1.51 -5.03
C ILE A 44 6.30 1.42 -3.85
N SER A 45 5.02 1.23 -4.18
CA SER A 45 3.95 0.99 -3.23
C SER A 45 3.08 -0.17 -3.70
N ILE A 46 2.44 -0.86 -2.78
CA ILE A 46 1.51 -1.95 -3.09
C ILE A 46 0.10 -1.47 -2.88
N LYS A 47 -0.72 -1.54 -3.92
CA LYS A 47 -2.16 -1.35 -3.84
C LYS A 47 -2.83 -2.62 -3.38
N PHE A 48 -3.82 -2.46 -2.51
CA PHE A 48 -4.67 -3.54 -2.03
C PHE A 48 -6.11 -3.04 -1.85
N SER A 49 -7.04 -3.97 -1.64
CA SER A 49 -8.44 -3.68 -1.32
C SER A 49 -8.62 -3.49 0.18
N PHE A 50 -9.57 -2.64 0.58
CA PHE A 50 -9.87 -2.43 2.00
C PHE A 50 -10.21 -3.74 2.75
N GLU A 51 -10.88 -4.67 2.09
CA GLU A 51 -11.22 -6.00 2.62
C GLU A 51 -10.00 -6.84 2.99
N ASP A 52 -8.86 -6.61 2.33
CA ASP A 52 -7.61 -7.31 2.59
C ASP A 52 -6.72 -6.56 3.61
N MET A 53 -7.12 -5.37 4.06
CA MET A 53 -6.31 -4.50 4.93
C MET A 53 -5.87 -5.21 6.22
N GLU A 54 -6.78 -5.93 6.87
CA GLU A 54 -6.45 -6.67 8.10
C GLU A 54 -5.42 -7.77 7.80
N LYS A 55 -5.60 -8.53 6.72
CA LYS A 55 -4.66 -9.58 6.32
C LYS A 55 -3.29 -9.01 5.94
N ILE A 56 -3.27 -7.91 5.19
CA ILE A 56 -2.05 -7.19 4.83
C ILE A 56 -1.30 -6.78 6.10
N LYS A 57 -1.98 -6.13 7.05
CA LYS A 57 -1.38 -5.72 8.33
C LYS A 57 -0.83 -6.92 9.10
N THR A 58 -1.60 -8.00 9.21
CA THR A 58 -1.15 -9.24 9.88
C THR A 58 0.10 -9.82 9.23
N ILE A 59 0.12 -9.99 7.91
CA ILE A 59 1.28 -10.53 7.18
C ILE A 59 2.51 -9.65 7.37
N LEU A 60 2.35 -8.32 7.31
CA LEU A 60 3.44 -7.37 7.51
C LEU A 60 4.04 -7.47 8.93
N VAL A 61 3.19 -7.57 9.95
CA VAL A 61 3.61 -7.71 11.35
C VAL A 61 4.27 -9.08 11.58
N GLU A 62 3.66 -10.18 11.13
CA GLU A 62 4.20 -11.53 11.27
C GLU A 62 5.57 -11.67 10.60
N ASN A 63 5.75 -11.04 9.43
CA ASN A 63 7.00 -11.12 8.67
C ASN A 63 8.01 -10.03 9.05
N ASN A 64 7.73 -9.21 10.07
CA ASN A 64 8.57 -8.06 10.48
C ASN A 64 8.98 -7.20 9.27
N VAL A 65 8.01 -6.89 8.42
CA VAL A 65 8.24 -6.05 7.24
C VAL A 65 8.13 -4.59 7.64
N ASP A 66 9.22 -3.86 7.42
CA ASP A 66 9.25 -2.42 7.66
C ASP A 66 8.51 -1.68 6.54
N ILE A 67 7.40 -1.04 6.93
CA ILE A 67 6.59 -0.20 6.05
C ILE A 67 6.75 1.25 6.47
N LYS A 68 6.71 2.15 5.48
CA LYS A 68 6.68 3.59 5.73
C LYS A 68 5.33 4.04 6.30
N GLY A 69 4.28 3.36 5.89
CA GLY A 69 2.92 3.63 6.32
C GLY A 69 1.88 3.21 5.29
N ILE A 70 0.63 3.25 5.72
CA ILE A 70 -0.53 2.95 4.88
C ILE A 70 -1.22 4.26 4.51
N TYR A 71 -1.57 4.41 3.24
CA TYR A 71 -2.17 5.61 2.68
C TYR A 71 -3.48 5.28 1.97
N CYS A 72 -4.50 6.09 2.18
CA CYS A 72 -5.76 6.05 1.47
C CYS A 72 -5.83 7.22 0.50
N ILE A 73 -6.04 6.93 -0.78
CA ILE A 73 -6.19 7.92 -1.84
C ILE A 73 -7.66 8.01 -2.20
N SER A 74 -8.30 9.14 -1.91
CA SER A 74 -9.70 9.41 -2.23
C SER A 74 -9.78 10.41 -3.38
N LYS A 75 -10.48 10.05 -4.45
CA LYS A 75 -10.73 10.99 -5.56
C LYS A 75 -11.94 11.87 -5.24
N LEU A 76 -11.72 13.18 -5.18
CA LEU A 76 -12.75 14.20 -4.99
C LEU A 76 -13.47 14.52 -6.31
N GLU A 77 -14.69 15.05 -6.21
CA GLU A 77 -15.50 15.44 -7.39
C GLU A 77 -14.87 16.58 -8.18
N ASN A 78 -14.07 17.43 -7.53
CA ASN A 78 -13.33 18.53 -8.16
C ASN A 78 -12.13 18.06 -9.02
N GLY A 79 -11.92 16.74 -9.17
CA GLY A 79 -10.81 16.16 -9.92
C GLY A 79 -9.50 16.03 -9.14
N SER A 80 -9.44 16.58 -7.92
CA SER A 80 -8.30 16.46 -7.03
C SER A 80 -8.28 15.09 -6.36
N LYS A 81 -7.09 14.63 -5.98
CA LYS A 81 -6.92 13.42 -5.19
C LYS A 81 -6.41 13.83 -3.82
N GLU A 82 -7.07 13.32 -2.80
CA GLU A 82 -6.68 13.54 -1.41
C GLU A 82 -6.02 12.27 -0.89
N VAL A 83 -4.93 12.44 -0.17
CA VAL A 83 -4.15 11.34 0.39
C VAL A 83 -4.17 11.47 1.90
N GLU A 84 -4.70 10.46 2.57
CA GLU A 84 -4.73 10.37 4.02
C GLU A 84 -3.82 9.24 4.50
N LYS A 85 -2.99 9.53 5.50
CA LYS A 85 -2.14 8.52 6.14
C LYS A 85 -2.94 7.85 7.26
N LEU A 86 -3.12 6.53 7.15
CA LEU A 86 -3.85 5.71 8.12
C LEU A 86 -2.95 5.14 9.23
N ASP A 87 -1.66 4.92 8.92
CA ASP A 87 -0.66 4.27 9.80
C ASP A 87 0.74 4.75 9.46
#